data_AF-A0A2U1VN91-F1
#
_entry.id   AF-A0A2U1VN91-F1
#
_cell.length_a   1.000
_cell.length_b   1.000
_cell.length_c   1.000
_cell.angle_alpha   90.00
_cell.angle_beta   90.00
_cell.angle_gamma   90.00
#
_symmetry.space_group_name_H-M   'P 1'
#
loop_
_entity.id
_entity.type
_entity.pdbx_description
1 polymer ?
#
loop_
_entity_poly.entity_id
_entity_poly.type
_entity_poly.pdbx_seq_one_letter_code
_entity_poly.pdbx_strand_id
1 'polypeptide(L)'
;MMASSHIIVGGATWFYVSTRFGVAFDVVAFGAAIVGSLAPDIDHPKSTLGQLLRPLSSWISRVFGHRGVTHSALAIAGCLWVLHEYTAYSRLLIPFIVGYLTHLGGDLLTPAGLPLLWPIKRRRNFALPILKTGGFSEQLAVTLLAGWMISGLFAGGWPEFPLQRPWRSVVAAAQSYLGEAGPDKSMPPPPARKPPDSSRPKPLKG
;
A
#
# COMPACT_ATOMS: atom_id res chain seq x y z
N MET A 1 10.67 -7.74 -9.56
CA MET A 1 11.67 -6.70 -9.90
C MET A 1 12.97 -7.05 -9.19
N MET A 2 13.99 -6.20 -9.15
CA MET A 2 15.11 -6.42 -8.25
C MET A 2 14.70 -6.17 -6.79
N ALA A 3 15.30 -6.89 -5.84
CA ALA A 3 15.02 -6.72 -4.41
C ALA A 3 15.24 -5.28 -3.93
N SER A 4 16.30 -4.61 -4.41
CA SER A 4 16.56 -3.20 -4.11
C SER A 4 15.41 -2.29 -4.57
N SER A 5 14.83 -2.56 -5.73
CA SER A 5 13.68 -1.82 -6.26
C SER A 5 12.45 -1.98 -5.38
N HIS A 6 12.19 -3.20 -4.87
CA HIS A 6 11.09 -3.44 -3.94
C HIS A 6 11.29 -2.71 -2.61
N ILE A 7 12.50 -2.70 -2.07
CA ILE A 7 12.84 -1.94 -0.85
C ILE A 7 12.59 -0.44 -1.04
N ILE A 8 13.10 0.13 -2.14
CA ILE A 8 12.96 1.56 -2.44
C ILE A 8 11.49 1.93 -2.57
N VAL A 9 10.74 1.20 -3.40
CA VAL A 9 9.33 1.49 -3.66
C VAL A 9 8.48 1.24 -2.42
N GLY A 10 8.71 0.15 -1.67
CA GLY A 10 7.98 -0.17 -0.45
C GLY A 10 8.19 0.86 0.66
N GLY A 11 9.43 1.25 0.90
CA GLY A 11 9.77 2.31 1.85
C GLY A 11 9.19 3.67 1.44
N ALA A 12 9.38 4.08 0.18
CA ALA A 12 8.82 5.33 -0.34
C ALA A 12 7.29 5.35 -0.25
N THR A 13 6.63 4.22 -0.51
CA THR A 13 5.17 4.09 -0.42
C THR A 13 4.69 4.25 1.01
N TRP A 14 5.29 3.56 1.98
CA TRP A 14 4.90 3.73 3.38
C TRP A 14 5.15 5.15 3.86
N PHE A 15 6.30 5.74 3.52
CA PHE A 15 6.61 7.10 3.89
C PHE A 15 5.57 8.09 3.33
N TYR A 16 5.26 7.98 2.04
CA TYR A 16 4.20 8.76 1.40
C TYR A 16 2.83 8.57 2.07
N VAL A 17 2.39 7.32 2.26
CA VAL A 17 1.12 7.00 2.90
C VAL A 17 1.05 7.58 4.31
N SER A 18 2.07 7.36 5.14
CA SER A 18 2.10 7.83 6.53
C SER A 18 1.92 9.35 6.62
N THR A 19 2.69 10.10 5.82
CA THR A 19 2.58 11.57 5.76
C THR A 19 1.23 12.04 5.24
N ARG A 20 0.63 11.34 4.26
CA ARG A 20 -0.65 11.72 3.67
C ARG A 20 -1.83 11.55 4.63
N PHE A 21 -1.74 10.59 5.53
CA PHE A 21 -2.74 10.30 6.55
C PHE A 21 -2.41 10.92 7.92
N GLY A 22 -1.37 11.75 8.00
CA GLY A 22 -0.99 12.43 9.26
C GLY A 22 -0.41 11.48 10.32
N VAL A 23 0.02 10.28 9.92
CA VAL A 23 0.71 9.34 10.81
C VAL A 23 2.14 9.83 10.97
N ALA A 24 2.56 10.07 12.22
CA ALA A 24 3.93 10.47 12.52
C ALA A 24 4.93 9.43 12.00
N PHE A 25 6.06 9.90 11.48
CA PHE A 25 7.09 8.99 11.01
C PHE A 25 7.59 8.11 12.16
N ASP A 26 7.56 6.81 11.90
CA ASP A 26 8.00 5.79 12.83
C ASP A 26 8.96 4.85 12.11
N VAL A 27 10.20 4.81 12.62
CA VAL A 27 11.28 3.98 12.10
C VAL A 27 10.91 2.49 12.13
N VAL A 28 10.17 2.05 13.14
CA VAL A 28 9.78 0.64 13.27
C VAL A 28 8.73 0.29 12.21
N ALA A 29 7.73 1.15 12.02
CA ALA A 29 6.74 1.01 10.96
C ALA A 29 7.38 1.05 9.56
N PHE A 30 8.35 1.94 9.34
CA PHE A 30 9.10 2.00 8.08
C PHE A 30 9.91 0.72 7.83
N GLY A 31 10.57 0.20 8.87
CA GLY A 31 11.24 -1.10 8.82
C GLY A 31 10.28 -2.24 8.47
N ALA A 32 9.08 -2.25 9.06
CA ALA A 32 8.05 -3.23 8.75
C ALA A 32 7.61 -3.19 7.29
N ALA A 33 7.51 -1.99 6.68
CA ALA A 33 7.23 -1.85 5.25
C ALA A 33 8.35 -2.40 4.35
N ILE A 34 9.61 -2.17 4.72
CA ILE A 34 10.75 -2.76 4.01
C ILE A 34 10.71 -4.29 4.10
N VAL A 35 10.49 -4.83 5.30
CA VAL A 35 10.38 -6.28 5.50
C VAL A 35 9.20 -6.84 4.70
N GLY A 36 8.05 -6.16 4.70
CA GLY A 36 6.89 -6.52 3.90
C GLY A 36 7.18 -6.54 2.40
N SER A 37 7.94 -5.55 1.90
CA SER A 37 8.35 -5.48 0.48
C SER A 37 9.30 -6.61 0.05
N LEU A 38 9.92 -7.31 1.00
CA LEU A 38 10.80 -8.45 0.73
C LEU A 38 10.14 -9.79 1.07
N ALA A 39 9.05 -9.77 1.83
CA ALA A 39 8.42 -10.97 2.35
C ALA A 39 7.96 -11.96 1.26
N PRO A 40 7.39 -11.53 0.12
CA PRO A 40 7.03 -12.47 -0.94
C PRO A 40 8.24 -13.25 -1.48
N ASP A 41 9.41 -12.60 -1.56
CA ASP A 41 10.64 -13.19 -2.10
C ASP A 41 11.36 -14.15 -1.13
N ILE A 42 10.88 -14.32 0.12
CA ILE A 42 11.41 -15.30 1.08
C ILE A 42 11.38 -16.73 0.52
N ASP A 43 10.44 -17.01 -0.40
CA ASP A 43 10.26 -18.32 -1.03
C ASP A 43 11.40 -18.73 -1.98
N HIS A 44 12.32 -17.80 -2.30
CA HIS A 44 13.49 -18.09 -3.11
C HIS A 44 14.72 -18.39 -2.23
N PRO A 45 15.36 -19.57 -2.35
CA PRO A 45 16.49 -19.97 -1.49
C PRO A 45 17.75 -19.11 -1.66
N LYS A 46 17.77 -18.20 -2.64
CA LYS A 46 18.85 -17.20 -2.85
C LYS A 46 18.49 -15.76 -2.44
N SER A 47 17.26 -15.45 -2.00
CA SER A 47 16.94 -14.09 -1.55
C SER A 47 17.60 -13.78 -0.19
N THR A 48 17.89 -12.52 0.09
CA THR A 48 18.59 -12.09 1.32
C THR A 48 17.90 -12.61 2.58
N LEU A 49 16.56 -12.67 2.56
CA LEU A 49 15.71 -13.10 3.65
C LEU A 49 15.43 -14.63 3.61
N GLY A 50 15.37 -15.24 2.43
CA GLY A 50 15.34 -16.70 2.26
C GLY A 50 16.64 -17.41 2.67
N GLN A 51 17.78 -16.71 2.60
CA GLN A 51 19.06 -17.18 3.14
C GLN A 51 19.10 -17.16 4.67
N LEU A 52 18.38 -16.22 5.30
CA LEU A 52 18.27 -16.11 6.76
C LEU A 52 17.34 -17.22 7.34
N LEU A 53 16.35 -17.67 6.57
CA LEU A 53 15.36 -18.69 6.97
C LEU A 53 15.43 -19.96 6.10
N ARG A 54 16.63 -20.37 5.71
CA ARG A 54 16.91 -21.51 4.79
C ARG A 54 16.10 -22.80 5.02
N PRO A 55 15.92 -23.32 6.25
CA PRO A 55 15.15 -24.56 6.44
C PRO A 55 13.67 -24.37 6.14
N LEU A 56 13.09 -23.22 6.51
CA LEU A 56 11.67 -22.91 6.29
C LEU A 56 11.39 -22.60 4.81
N SER A 57 12.24 -21.78 4.18
CA SER A 57 12.16 -21.45 2.75
C SER A 57 12.24 -22.71 1.88
N SER A 58 13.15 -23.64 2.19
CA SER A 58 13.31 -24.88 1.42
C SER A 58 12.13 -25.86 1.56
N TRP A 59 11.40 -25.82 2.68
CA TRP A 59 10.23 -26.67 2.91
C TRP A 59 9.00 -26.09 2.19
N ILE A 60 8.77 -24.78 2.34
CA ILE A 60 7.70 -24.05 1.65
C ILE A 60 7.85 -24.16 0.14
N SER A 61 9.07 -23.94 -0.39
CA SER A 61 9.35 -24.00 -1.83
C SER A 61 9.12 -25.39 -2.44
N ARG A 62 9.36 -26.47 -1.67
CA ARG A 62 9.11 -27.86 -2.09
C ARG A 62 7.63 -28.25 -2.07
N VAL A 63 6.86 -27.72 -1.13
CA VAL A 63 5.43 -28.05 -0.97
C VAL A 63 4.54 -27.18 -1.86
N PHE A 64 4.88 -25.90 -2.03
CA PHE A 64 4.00 -24.89 -2.66
C PHE A 64 4.49 -24.38 -4.03
N GLY A 65 5.71 -24.75 -4.44
CA GLY A 65 6.34 -24.34 -5.69
C GLY A 65 6.96 -22.94 -5.64
N HIS A 66 7.96 -22.70 -6.51
CA HIS A 66 8.62 -21.39 -6.62
C HIS A 66 7.59 -20.29 -6.98
N ARG A 67 7.37 -19.34 -6.06
CA ARG A 67 6.47 -18.18 -6.22
C ARG A 67 4.96 -18.50 -6.24
N GLY A 68 4.53 -19.62 -5.66
CA GLY A 68 3.12 -20.02 -5.65
C GLY A 68 2.26 -19.24 -4.66
N VAL A 69 2.31 -19.62 -3.39
CA VAL A 69 1.43 -19.09 -2.33
C VAL A 69 1.66 -17.60 -2.08
N THR A 70 2.91 -17.19 -1.87
CA THR A 70 3.26 -15.79 -1.49
C THR A 70 2.97 -14.76 -2.57
N HIS A 71 2.83 -15.16 -3.82
CA HIS A 71 2.54 -14.24 -4.92
C HIS A 71 1.08 -14.36 -5.40
N SER A 72 0.22 -14.91 -4.55
CA SER A 72 -1.20 -15.17 -4.86
C SER A 72 -2.14 -14.24 -4.08
N ALA A 73 -3.38 -14.14 -4.53
CA ALA A 73 -4.43 -13.45 -3.79
C ALA A 73 -4.70 -14.08 -2.41
N LEU A 74 -4.41 -15.39 -2.26
CA LEU A 74 -4.52 -16.09 -0.98
C LEU A 74 -3.54 -15.54 0.05
N ALA A 75 -2.32 -15.17 -0.35
CA ALA A 75 -1.36 -14.55 0.57
C ALA A 75 -1.82 -13.17 1.03
N ILE A 76 -2.37 -12.36 0.13
CA ILE A 76 -2.99 -11.07 0.49
C ILE A 76 -4.12 -11.30 1.51
N ALA A 77 -5.02 -12.24 1.22
CA ALA A 77 -6.12 -12.60 2.11
C ALA A 77 -5.61 -13.07 3.48
N GLY A 78 -4.54 -13.87 3.52
CA GLY A 78 -3.89 -14.31 4.75
C GLY A 78 -3.32 -13.14 5.56
N CYS A 79 -2.62 -12.20 4.92
CA CYS A 79 -2.12 -11.00 5.60
C CYS A 79 -3.25 -10.13 6.16
N LEU A 80 -4.34 -9.96 5.41
CA LEU A 80 -5.52 -9.21 5.86
C LEU A 80 -6.25 -9.92 7.00
N TRP A 81 -6.32 -11.25 6.97
CA TRP A 81 -6.87 -12.04 8.07
C TRP A 81 -6.01 -11.90 9.33
N VAL A 82 -4.68 -11.98 9.23
CA VAL A 82 -3.78 -11.72 10.35
C VAL A 82 -3.97 -10.31 10.90
N LEU A 83 -4.12 -9.29 10.03
CA LEU A 83 -4.43 -7.93 10.48
C LEU A 83 -5.77 -7.87 11.24
N HIS A 84 -6.80 -8.58 10.76
CA HIS A 84 -8.11 -8.65 11.40
C HIS A 84 -8.06 -9.31 12.79
N GLU A 85 -7.34 -10.41 12.95
CA GLU A 85 -7.22 -11.10 14.24
C GLU A 85 -6.30 -10.36 15.23
N TYR A 86 -5.29 -9.66 14.72
CA TYR A 86 -4.22 -9.05 15.52
C TYR A 86 -4.18 -7.52 15.35
N THR A 87 -5.34 -6.86 15.43
CA THR A 87 -5.48 -5.39 15.25
C THR A 87 -4.63 -4.58 16.22
N ALA A 88 -4.32 -5.11 17.41
CA ALA A 88 -3.39 -4.50 18.38
C ALA A 88 -1.97 -4.29 17.81
N TYR A 89 -1.58 -5.05 16.78
CA TYR A 89 -0.30 -4.94 16.08
C TYR A 89 -0.40 -4.21 14.73
N SER A 90 -1.51 -3.51 14.48
CA SER A 90 -1.77 -2.74 13.25
C SER A 90 -0.63 -1.77 12.89
N ARG A 91 0.02 -1.19 13.89
CA ARG A 91 1.21 -0.32 13.72
C ARG A 91 2.36 -0.97 12.97
N LEU A 92 2.46 -2.31 13.01
CA LEU A 92 3.46 -3.09 12.27
C LEU A 92 2.84 -3.75 11.03
N LEU A 93 1.64 -4.30 11.17
CA LEU A 93 1.00 -5.11 10.14
C LEU A 93 0.54 -4.27 8.93
N ILE A 94 0.01 -3.06 9.15
CA ILE A 94 -0.39 -2.18 8.04
C ILE A 94 0.82 -1.80 7.17
N PRO A 95 1.94 -1.25 7.72
CA PRO A 95 3.12 -0.96 6.91
C PRO A 95 3.66 -2.19 6.19
N PHE A 96 3.70 -3.35 6.87
CA PHE A 96 4.11 -4.61 6.27
C PHE A 96 3.25 -4.97 5.06
N ILE A 97 1.92 -4.90 5.19
CA ILE A 97 0.98 -5.18 4.09
C ILE A 97 1.16 -4.20 2.94
N VAL A 98 1.36 -2.90 3.23
CA VAL A 98 1.65 -1.90 2.20
C VAL A 98 2.92 -2.28 1.42
N GLY A 99 4.01 -2.62 2.13
CA GLY A 99 5.23 -3.12 1.50
C GLY A 99 4.98 -4.36 0.64
N TYR A 100 4.25 -5.34 1.18
CA TYR A 100 3.90 -6.58 0.48
C TYR A 100 3.14 -6.31 -0.82
N LEU A 101 2.14 -5.43 -0.77
CA LEU A 101 1.34 -5.06 -1.93
C LEU A 101 2.17 -4.34 -2.98
N THR A 102 3.12 -3.50 -2.59
CA THR A 102 4.04 -2.84 -3.54
C THR A 102 4.96 -3.83 -4.24
N HIS A 103 5.39 -4.89 -3.54
CA HIS A 103 6.14 -5.98 -4.15
C HIS A 103 5.34 -6.67 -5.25
N LEU A 104 4.13 -7.11 -4.91
CA LEU A 104 3.22 -7.73 -5.87
C LEU A 104 2.91 -6.78 -7.04
N GLY A 105 2.60 -5.52 -6.77
CA GLY A 105 2.37 -4.51 -7.78
C GLY A 105 3.55 -4.37 -8.74
N GLY A 106 4.78 -4.35 -8.20
CA GLY A 106 6.00 -4.33 -9.00
C GLY A 106 6.16 -5.57 -9.90
N ASP A 107 5.92 -6.75 -9.35
CA ASP A 107 6.02 -8.02 -10.11
C ASP A 107 4.96 -8.15 -11.20
N LEU A 108 3.76 -7.62 -10.97
CA LEU A 108 2.70 -7.53 -11.97
C LEU A 108 3.14 -6.72 -13.20
N LEU A 109 4.01 -5.71 -13.02
CA LEU A 109 4.53 -4.87 -14.11
C LEU A 109 5.68 -5.53 -14.88
N THR A 110 6.12 -6.73 -14.49
CA THR A 110 7.19 -7.47 -15.17
C THR A 110 6.64 -8.60 -16.04
N PRO A 111 7.40 -9.09 -17.04
CA PRO A 111 7.03 -10.26 -17.82
C PRO A 111 6.81 -11.54 -17.01
N ALA A 112 7.43 -11.66 -15.83
CA ALA A 112 7.25 -12.82 -14.95
C ALA A 112 5.82 -12.88 -14.38
N GLY A 113 5.25 -11.72 -14.06
CA GLY A 113 3.90 -11.59 -13.53
C GLY A 113 3.67 -12.26 -12.18
N LEU A 114 2.40 -12.43 -11.83
CA LEU A 114 1.93 -13.02 -10.58
C LEU A 114 0.92 -14.16 -10.82
N PRO A 115 1.04 -15.31 -10.13
CA PRO A 115 0.04 -16.36 -10.13
C PRO A 115 -1.10 -16.04 -9.14
N LEU A 116 -1.85 -14.95 -9.39
CA LEU A 116 -2.91 -14.47 -8.48
C LEU A 116 -3.95 -15.53 -8.11
N LEU A 117 -4.22 -16.47 -9.02
CA LEU A 117 -5.21 -17.54 -8.88
C LEU A 117 -4.64 -18.89 -8.41
N TRP A 118 -3.39 -18.92 -7.93
CA TRP A 118 -2.85 -20.11 -7.28
C TRP A 118 -3.80 -20.59 -6.15
N PRO A 119 -4.06 -21.91 -5.96
CA PRO A 119 -3.43 -23.08 -6.58
C PRO A 119 -4.11 -23.60 -7.86
N ILE A 120 -5.00 -22.83 -8.49
CA ILE A 120 -5.79 -23.30 -9.64
C ILE A 120 -4.87 -23.50 -10.85
N LYS A 121 -4.52 -24.77 -11.15
CA LYS A 121 -3.51 -25.21 -12.13
C LYS A 121 -3.72 -24.76 -13.59
N ARG A 122 -4.83 -24.09 -13.93
CA ARG A 122 -5.25 -23.83 -15.32
C ARG A 122 -5.10 -22.37 -15.78
N ARG A 123 -4.51 -21.49 -14.98
CA ARG A 123 -4.46 -20.04 -15.28
C ARG A 123 -3.02 -19.52 -15.39
N ARG A 124 -2.78 -18.72 -16.41
CA ARG A 124 -1.51 -18.01 -16.67
C ARG A 124 -1.23 -16.99 -15.56
N ASN A 125 0.05 -16.67 -15.38
CA ASN A 125 0.46 -15.52 -14.56
C ASN A 125 -0.17 -14.24 -15.13
N PHE A 126 -0.70 -13.40 -14.26
CA PHE A 126 -1.14 -12.07 -14.63
C PHE A 126 0.10 -11.19 -14.76
N ALA A 127 0.29 -10.57 -15.92
CA ALA A 127 1.44 -9.74 -16.22
C ALA A 127 1.04 -8.56 -17.09
N LEU A 128 1.62 -7.40 -16.80
CA LEU A 128 1.59 -6.19 -17.60
C LEU A 128 3.05 -5.86 -17.92
N PRO A 129 3.65 -6.45 -18.97
CA PRO A 129 5.10 -6.47 -19.19
C PRO A 129 5.64 -5.10 -19.65
N ILE A 130 5.62 -4.12 -18.75
CA ILE A 130 6.07 -2.74 -18.97
C ILE A 130 7.54 -2.60 -18.53
N LEU A 131 7.92 -3.28 -17.45
CA LEU A 131 9.24 -3.18 -16.83
C LEU A 131 10.08 -4.42 -17.15
N LYS A 132 11.29 -4.20 -17.66
CA LYS A 132 12.28 -5.28 -17.84
C LYS A 132 13.08 -5.40 -16.56
N THR A 133 13.06 -6.58 -15.94
CA THR A 133 13.76 -6.82 -14.67
C THR A 133 15.25 -6.51 -14.77
N GLY A 134 15.76 -5.66 -13.88
CA GLY A 134 17.15 -5.20 -13.86
C GLY A 134 17.56 -4.31 -15.05
N GLY A 135 16.62 -3.95 -15.92
CA GLY A 135 16.86 -3.07 -17.06
C GLY A 135 16.70 -1.59 -16.72
N PHE A 136 17.05 -0.75 -17.68
CA PHE A 136 16.90 0.71 -17.57
C PHE A 136 15.44 1.13 -17.30
N SER A 137 14.45 0.46 -17.90
CA SER A 137 13.03 0.80 -17.68
C SER A 137 12.59 0.58 -16.23
N GLU A 138 13.10 -0.44 -15.54
CA GLU A 138 12.84 -0.63 -14.12
C GLU A 138 13.47 0.49 -13.29
N GLN A 139 14.76 0.79 -13.51
CA GLN A 139 15.46 1.83 -12.74
C GLN A 139 14.83 3.20 -12.91
N LEU A 140 14.44 3.54 -14.15
CA LEU A 140 13.74 4.78 -14.45
C LEU A 140 12.37 4.83 -13.75
N ALA A 141 11.58 3.77 -13.85
CA ALA A 141 10.27 3.71 -13.21
C ALA A 141 10.36 3.82 -11.69
N VAL A 142 11.29 3.11 -11.05
CA VAL A 142 11.53 3.17 -9.60
C VAL A 142 11.94 4.58 -9.18
N THR A 143 12.89 5.19 -9.91
CA THR A 143 13.40 6.52 -9.57
C THR A 143 12.31 7.58 -9.72
N LEU A 144 11.55 7.54 -10.81
CA LEU A 144 10.45 8.48 -11.03
C LEU A 144 9.33 8.29 -10.01
N LEU A 145 8.94 7.05 -9.72
CA LEU A 145 7.89 6.75 -8.74
C LEU A 145 8.31 7.16 -7.32
N ALA A 146 9.51 6.77 -6.88
CA ALA A 146 10.01 7.14 -5.57
C ALA A 146 10.21 8.66 -5.46
N GLY A 147 10.77 9.29 -6.49
CA GLY A 147 10.92 10.74 -6.56
C GLY A 147 9.57 11.48 -6.52
N TRP A 148 8.55 10.96 -7.21
CA TRP A 148 7.18 11.48 -7.19
C TRP A 148 6.52 11.35 -5.81
N MET A 149 6.71 10.21 -5.14
CA MET A 149 6.23 10.00 -3.77
C MET A 149 6.91 10.95 -2.78
N ILE A 150 8.22 11.15 -2.91
CA ILE A 150 8.99 12.05 -2.05
C ILE A 150 8.68 13.53 -2.36
N SER A 151 8.50 13.92 -3.62
CA SER A 151 8.17 15.31 -3.97
C SER A 151 6.82 15.74 -3.42
N GLY A 152 5.88 14.80 -3.26
CA GLY A 152 4.59 15.02 -2.60
C GLY A 152 4.66 15.48 -1.15
N LEU A 153 5.85 15.41 -0.53
CA LEU A 153 6.11 15.92 0.82
C LEU A 153 6.39 17.42 0.83
N PHE A 154 6.98 17.93 -0.25
CA PHE A 154 7.41 19.32 -0.37
C PHE A 154 6.38 20.18 -1.12
N ALA A 155 5.64 19.58 -2.04
CA ALA A 155 4.51 20.23 -2.69
C ALA A 155 3.28 20.14 -1.77
N GLY A 156 3.06 21.17 -0.94
CA GLY A 156 1.89 21.30 -0.07
C GLY A 156 0.58 21.15 -0.85
N GLY A 157 0.06 19.93 -0.91
CA GLY A 157 -1.10 19.56 -1.69
C GLY A 157 -0.75 19.17 -3.12
N TRP A 158 -0.66 17.86 -3.37
CA TRP A 158 -0.95 17.33 -4.71
C TRP A 158 -2.31 17.89 -5.19
N PRO A 159 -2.45 18.36 -6.44
CA PRO A 159 -3.75 18.75 -6.97
C PRO A 159 -4.73 17.57 -6.80
N GLU A 160 -5.92 17.84 -6.25
CA GLU A 160 -6.93 16.81 -6.02
C GLU A 160 -7.24 16.10 -7.34
N PHE A 161 -6.75 14.86 -7.48
CA PHE A 161 -7.10 14.03 -8.63
C PHE A 161 -8.62 13.75 -8.56
N PRO A 162 -9.37 13.85 -9.68
CA PRO A 162 -10.83 13.70 -9.66
C PRO A 162 -11.34 12.36 -9.08
N LEU A 163 -10.49 11.33 -9.07
CA LEU A 163 -10.74 10.01 -8.48
C LEU A 163 -10.61 9.93 -6.95
N GLN A 164 -10.29 11.03 -6.24
CA GLN A 164 -10.09 11.01 -4.78
C GLN A 164 -11.39 11.09 -3.97
N ARG A 165 -12.50 11.57 -4.56
CA ARG A 165 -13.77 11.71 -3.84
C ARG A 165 -14.38 10.39 -3.34
N PRO A 166 -14.39 9.30 -4.14
CA PRO A 166 -14.91 8.00 -3.68
C PRO A 166 -13.99 7.31 -2.66
N TRP A 167 -12.68 7.57 -2.72
CA TRP A 167 -11.71 6.91 -1.85
C TRP A 167 -11.73 7.45 -0.41
N ARG A 168 -11.98 8.76 -0.23
CA ARG A 168 -12.06 9.39 1.09
C ARG A 168 -13.21 8.84 1.93
N SER A 169 -14.35 8.51 1.34
CA SER A 169 -15.46 7.88 2.05
C SER A 169 -15.16 6.44 2.46
N VAL A 170 -14.42 5.69 1.65
CA VAL A 170 -13.96 4.33 1.99
C VAL A 170 -12.94 4.37 3.13
N VAL A 171 -11.99 5.28 3.09
CA VAL A 171 -11.00 5.45 4.18
C VAL A 171 -11.66 5.95 5.46
N ALA A 172 -12.59 6.91 5.38
CA ALA A 172 -13.34 7.36 6.54
C ALA A 172 -14.18 6.23 7.17
N ALA A 173 -14.78 5.37 6.33
CA ALA A 173 -15.47 4.17 6.78
C ALA A 173 -14.52 3.13 7.40
N ALA A 174 -13.30 3.00 6.88
CA ALA A 174 -12.29 2.13 7.47
C ALA A 174 -11.78 2.69 8.81
N GLN A 175 -11.57 4.00 8.93
CA GLN A 175 -11.14 4.66 10.16
C GLN A 175 -12.21 4.58 11.26
N SER A 176 -13.50 4.70 10.90
CA SER A 176 -14.59 4.47 11.85
C SER A 176 -14.69 3.01 12.30
N TYR A 177 -14.37 2.06 11.41
CA TYR A 177 -14.28 0.63 11.74
C TYR A 177 -13.08 0.30 12.63
N LEU A 178 -11.97 1.04 12.48
CA LEU A 178 -10.73 0.86 13.24
C LEU A 178 -10.72 1.58 14.59
N GLY A 179 -11.82 2.26 14.98
CA GLY A 179 -11.99 2.84 16.32
C GLY A 179 -11.19 4.13 16.59
N GLU A 180 -10.42 4.64 15.62
CA GLU A 180 -9.60 5.86 15.77
C GLU A 180 -10.43 7.16 15.72
N ALA A 181 -11.70 7.08 15.35
CA ALA A 181 -12.65 8.18 15.43
C ALA A 181 -13.86 7.75 16.26
N GLY A 182 -13.66 7.59 17.57
CA GLY A 182 -14.78 7.70 18.49
C GLY A 182 -15.43 9.07 18.27
N PRO A 183 -16.74 9.17 17.99
CA PRO A 183 -17.39 10.46 17.95
C PRO A 183 -17.25 11.07 19.36
N ASP A 184 -16.64 12.25 19.44
CA ASP A 184 -16.82 13.09 20.61
C ASP A 184 -18.32 13.43 20.67
N LYS A 185 -19.06 12.64 21.45
CA LYS A 185 -20.51 12.76 21.65
C LYS A 185 -20.89 14.05 22.37
N SER A 186 -19.93 14.94 22.66
CA SER A 186 -20.17 16.22 23.34
C SER A 186 -20.32 17.42 22.39
N MET A 187 -20.01 17.30 21.10
CA MET A 187 -20.10 18.45 20.19
C MET A 187 -21.49 18.56 19.56
N PRO A 188 -22.27 19.62 19.86
CA PRO A 188 -23.58 19.81 19.23
C PRO A 188 -23.42 20.04 17.73
N PRO A 189 -24.39 19.60 16.90
CA PRO A 189 -24.33 19.77 15.47
C PRO A 189 -24.18 21.26 15.09
N PRO A 190 -23.37 21.58 14.07
CA PRO A 190 -23.21 22.96 13.63
C PRO A 190 -24.58 23.55 13.27
N PRO A 191 -24.91 24.77 13.72
CA PRO A 191 -26.21 25.36 13.49
C PRO A 191 -26.48 25.48 11.99
N ALA A 192 -27.69 25.07 11.58
CA ALA A 192 -28.13 25.16 10.19
C ALA A 192 -27.98 26.61 9.69
N ARG A 193 -27.19 26.81 8.63
CA ARG A 193 -27.11 28.11 7.95
C ARG A 193 -28.51 28.47 7.45
N LYS A 194 -29.09 29.56 7.96
CA LYS A 194 -30.31 30.12 7.40
C LYS A 194 -30.08 30.44 5.91
N PRO A 195 -31.04 30.13 5.03
CA PRO A 195 -30.94 30.53 3.63
C PRO A 195 -30.80 32.07 3.56
N PRO A 196 -30.04 32.58 2.58
CA PRO A 196 -29.88 34.02 2.42
C PRO A 196 -31.24 34.69 2.21
N ASP A 197 -31.51 35.70 3.03
CA ASP A 197 -32.73 36.50 2.99
C ASP A 197 -32.82 37.24 1.65
N SER A 198 -33.74 36.79 0.80
CA SER A 198 -34.00 37.36 -0.53
C SER A 198 -34.68 38.74 -0.48
N SER A 199 -34.99 39.27 0.71
CA SER A 199 -35.63 40.58 0.87
C SER A 199 -34.67 41.77 0.99
N ARG A 200 -33.35 41.54 1.06
CA ARG A 200 -32.38 42.66 1.10
C ARG A 200 -32.16 43.27 -0.29
N PRO A 201 -32.50 44.55 -0.53
CA PRO A 201 -32.18 45.20 -1.78
C PRO A 201 -30.65 45.32 -1.92
N LYS A 202 -30.14 45.01 -3.12
CA LYS A 202 -28.72 45.21 -3.47
C LYS A 202 -28.37 46.70 -3.34
N PRO A 203 -27.24 47.06 -2.75
CA PRO A 203 -26.82 48.46 -2.70
C PRO A 203 -26.58 48.96 -4.13
N LEU A 204 -27.25 50.06 -4.47
CA LEU A 204 -26.99 50.81 -5.70
C LEU A 204 -25.57 51.34 -5.62
N LYS A 205 -24.73 50.95 -6.59
CA LYS A 205 -23.40 51.53 -6.78
C LYS A 205 -23.58 52.98 -7.24
N GLY A 206 -23.25 53.92 -6.37
CA GLY A 206 -22.90 55.30 -6.71
C GLY A 206 -21.39 55.44 -6.72
#